data_AF-A0A535Q5T9-F1
#
_entry.id   AF-A0A535Q5T9-F1
#
_cell.length_a   1.000
_cell.length_b   1.000
_cell.length_c   1.000
_cell.angle_alpha   90.00
_cell.angle_beta   90.00
_cell.angle_gamma   90.00
#
_symmetry.space_group_name_H-M   'P 1'
#
loop_
_entity.id
_entity.type
_entity.pdbx_description
1 polymer ?
#
loop_
_entity_poly.entity_id
_entity_poly.type
_entity_poly.pdbx_seq_one_letter_code
_entity_poly.pdbx_strand_id
1 'polypeptide(L)'
;MTRLLAGLTDRIASRRAAWVIVAAWTVLAIGLTVLAQKNPAPPEAFAFTLPASAESSKVDKLIARDFPQSKGVAATIVLYRHGGLSAADRVEAQSIAGWLRSAAAPGNVTSVVDPFSAAGPQAASLVSKDGSALLIQALVAERGGTSLDDAVSAIRRHVGTRSDGLVIRVTGPAGILADLTLLTSKILG
;
A
#
# COMPACT_ATOMS: atom_id res chain seq x y z
N MET A 1 -41.25 34.35 26.41
CA MET A 1 -40.22 33.53 25.72
C MET A 1 -40.74 32.83 24.46
N THR A 2 -42.04 32.54 24.34
CA THR A 2 -42.65 31.86 23.17
C THR A 2 -42.73 32.70 21.88
N ARG A 3 -42.89 34.04 21.98
CA ARG A 3 -42.97 34.93 20.80
C ARG A 3 -41.64 35.18 20.08
N LEU A 4 -40.52 35.12 20.80
CA LEU A 4 -39.18 35.27 20.21
C LEU A 4 -38.80 34.03 19.39
N LEU A 5 -39.25 32.85 19.82
CA LEU A 5 -39.06 31.60 19.09
C LEU A 5 -39.94 31.60 17.83
N ALA A 6 -41.22 31.95 17.93
CA ALA A 6 -42.14 31.98 16.78
C ALA A 6 -41.71 32.96 15.67
N GLY A 7 -41.24 34.16 16.02
CA GLY A 7 -40.77 35.14 15.02
C GLY A 7 -39.45 34.76 14.33
N LEU A 8 -38.59 33.98 15.01
CA LEU A 8 -37.39 33.40 14.41
C LEU A 8 -37.78 32.25 13.48
N THR A 9 -38.74 31.42 13.88
CA THR A 9 -39.27 30.30 13.10
C THR A 9 -39.95 30.77 11.81
N ASP A 10 -40.77 31.81 11.82
CA ASP A 10 -41.44 32.32 10.61
C ASP A 10 -40.48 32.95 9.60
N ARG A 11 -39.39 33.58 10.07
CA ARG A 11 -38.35 34.13 9.17
C ARG A 11 -37.50 33.04 8.53
N ILE A 12 -37.24 31.95 9.25
CA ILE A 12 -36.54 30.76 8.77
C ILE A 12 -37.44 29.90 7.86
N ALA A 13 -38.77 29.88 8.10
CA ALA A 13 -39.76 29.12 7.33
C ALA A 13 -40.18 29.79 6.00
N SER A 14 -39.64 30.98 5.69
CA SER A 14 -39.91 31.61 4.39
C SER A 14 -39.21 30.87 3.26
N ARG A 15 -39.88 30.72 2.10
CA ARG A 15 -39.30 30.05 0.91
C ARG A 15 -37.92 30.60 0.52
N ARG A 16 -37.68 31.89 0.73
CA ARG A 16 -36.39 32.54 0.41
C ARG A 16 -35.29 32.17 1.42
N ALA A 17 -35.60 32.15 2.72
CA ALA A 17 -34.65 31.74 3.75
C ALA A 17 -34.26 30.25 3.60
N ALA A 18 -35.22 29.39 3.25
CA ALA A 18 -34.95 27.98 2.96
C ALA A 18 -33.92 27.81 1.82
N TRP A 19 -34.07 28.53 0.71
CA TRP A 19 -33.12 28.48 -0.40
C TRP A 19 -31.73 29.04 -0.05
N VAL A 20 -31.67 30.09 0.77
CA VAL A 20 -30.38 30.64 1.26
C VAL A 20 -29.66 29.64 2.15
N ILE A 21 -30.39 28.96 3.04
CA ILE A 21 -29.82 27.92 3.91
C ILE A 21 -29.30 26.74 3.08
N VAL A 22 -30.08 26.26 2.11
CA VAL A 22 -29.65 25.19 1.21
C VAL A 22 -28.40 25.60 0.44
N ALA A 23 -28.38 26.80 -0.16
CA ALA A 23 -27.23 27.30 -0.89
C ALA A 23 -25.98 27.43 0.01
N ALA A 24 -26.15 27.93 1.24
CA ALA A 24 -25.05 28.04 2.21
C ALA A 24 -24.49 26.66 2.58
N TRP A 25 -25.34 25.66 2.84
CA TRP A 25 -24.91 24.29 3.11
C TRP A 25 -24.28 23.61 1.89
N THR A 26 -24.77 23.87 0.69
CA THR A 26 -24.16 23.36 -0.55
C THR A 26 -22.76 23.93 -0.75
N VAL A 27 -22.59 25.25 -0.60
CA VAL A 27 -21.28 25.91 -0.69
C VAL A 27 -20.34 25.39 0.38
N LEU A 28 -20.82 25.22 1.62
CA LEU A 28 -20.03 24.66 2.70
C LEU A 28 -19.62 23.21 2.41
N ALA A 29 -20.53 22.37 1.93
CA ALA A 29 -20.24 20.98 1.57
C ALA A 29 -19.17 20.91 0.47
N ILE A 30 -19.33 21.69 -0.61
CA ILE A 30 -18.34 21.76 -1.70
C ILE A 30 -16.98 22.23 -1.15
N GLY A 31 -16.96 23.27 -0.32
CA GLY A 31 -15.74 23.79 0.29
C GLY A 31 -15.03 22.75 1.15
N LEU A 32 -15.78 22.02 1.97
CA LEU A 32 -15.25 20.93 2.80
C LEU A 32 -14.73 19.76 1.95
N THR A 33 -15.41 19.39 0.86
CA THR A 33 -14.94 18.34 -0.06
C THR A 33 -13.61 18.71 -0.72
N VAL A 34 -13.49 19.94 -1.23
CA VAL A 34 -12.24 20.42 -1.85
C VAL A 34 -11.10 20.47 -0.82
N LEU A 35 -11.39 20.88 0.42
CA LEU A 35 -10.39 20.92 1.48
C LEU A 35 -9.94 19.52 1.93
N ALA A 36 -10.87 18.56 1.97
CA ALA A 36 -10.58 17.16 2.28
C ALA A 36 -9.69 16.50 1.22
N GLN A 37 -9.95 16.75 -0.08
CA GLN A 37 -9.11 16.24 -1.16
C GLN A 37 -7.66 16.77 -1.10
N LYS A 38 -7.45 17.96 -0.55
CA LYS A 38 -6.11 18.55 -0.38
C LYS A 38 -5.33 17.96 0.81
N ASN A 39 -6.01 17.30 1.74
CA ASN A 39 -5.41 16.69 2.93
C ASN A 39 -5.93 15.26 3.05
N PRO A 40 -5.48 14.33 2.18
CA PRO A 40 -5.86 12.93 2.33
C PRO A 40 -5.42 12.46 3.73
N ALA A 41 -6.36 11.90 4.49
CA ALA A 41 -6.03 11.31 5.77
C ALA A 41 -4.96 10.22 5.55
N PRO A 42 -3.98 10.07 6.47
CA PRO A 42 -3.05 8.97 6.39
C PRO A 42 -3.83 7.64 6.34
N PRO A 43 -3.37 6.64 5.56
CA PRO A 43 -4.06 5.37 5.39
C PRO A 43 -3.98 4.52 6.67
N GLU A 44 -4.59 4.98 7.76
CA GLU A 44 -4.69 4.21 9.01
C GLU A 44 -5.86 3.22 8.99
N ALA A 45 -6.71 3.26 7.96
CA ALA A 45 -7.96 2.50 7.89
C ALA A 45 -7.82 0.97 7.91
N PHE A 46 -6.60 0.44 7.79
CA PHE A 46 -6.35 -1.01 7.80
C PHE A 46 -5.46 -1.49 8.96
N ALA A 47 -5.02 -0.59 9.83
CA ALA A 47 -4.27 -0.98 11.01
C ALA A 47 -5.26 -1.36 12.11
N PHE A 48 -5.58 -2.66 12.24
CA PHE A 48 -6.13 -3.22 13.47
C PHE A 48 -5.08 -3.07 14.57
N THR A 49 -4.98 -1.88 15.15
CA THR A 49 -4.03 -1.57 16.21
C THR A 49 -4.50 -2.25 17.47
N LEU A 50 -3.73 -3.23 17.92
CA LEU A 50 -3.95 -3.85 19.22
C LEU A 50 -3.81 -2.79 20.33
N PRO A 51 -4.56 -2.92 21.44
CA PRO A 51 -4.40 -2.03 22.57
C PRO A 51 -2.93 -1.88 22.97
N ALA A 52 -2.49 -0.67 23.32
CA ALA A 52 -1.10 -0.42 23.69
C ALA A 52 -0.62 -1.23 24.91
N SER A 53 -1.56 -1.70 25.73
CA SER A 53 -1.33 -2.57 26.89
C SER A 53 -1.16 -4.05 26.55
N ALA A 54 -1.56 -4.48 25.34
CA ALA A 54 -1.42 -5.87 24.92
C ALA A 54 0.06 -6.27 24.85
N GLU A 55 0.36 -7.51 25.24
CA GLU A 55 1.74 -8.02 25.22
C GLU A 55 2.33 -8.03 23.81
N SER A 56 1.52 -8.33 22.79
CA SER A 56 1.91 -8.24 21.37
C SER A 56 2.41 -6.84 20.99
N SER A 57 1.73 -5.78 21.45
CA SER A 57 2.13 -4.39 21.20
C SER A 57 3.46 -4.03 21.87
N LYS A 58 3.83 -4.68 22.98
CA LYS A 58 5.15 -4.50 23.61
C LYS A 58 6.23 -5.24 22.82
N VAL A 59 5.95 -6.45 22.38
CA VAL A 59 6.87 -7.25 21.54
C VAL A 59 7.14 -6.54 20.22
N ASP A 60 6.13 -6.00 19.56
CA ASP A 60 6.29 -5.25 18.30
C ASP A 60 7.23 -4.05 18.47
N LYS A 61 7.15 -3.34 19.60
CA LYS A 61 8.06 -2.23 19.92
C LYS A 61 9.49 -2.70 20.16
N LEU A 62 9.68 -3.84 20.82
CA LEU A 62 11.00 -4.43 21.03
C LEU A 62 11.63 -4.86 19.70
N ILE A 63 10.87 -5.54 18.83
CA ILE A 63 11.33 -5.91 17.49
C ILE A 63 11.68 -4.68 16.67
N ALA A 64 10.85 -3.63 16.70
CA ALA A 64 11.13 -2.39 15.98
C ALA A 64 12.40 -1.67 16.47
N ARG A 65 12.72 -1.78 17.77
CA ARG A 65 13.91 -1.18 18.38
C ARG A 65 15.17 -2.00 18.08
N ASP A 66 15.10 -3.31 18.29
CA ASP A 66 16.27 -4.19 18.29
C ASP A 66 16.59 -4.72 16.87
N PHE A 67 15.57 -4.77 15.99
CA PHE A 67 15.70 -5.20 14.59
C PHE A 67 15.05 -4.19 13.63
N PRO A 68 15.53 -2.94 13.56
CA PRO A 68 14.92 -1.89 12.74
C PRO A 68 14.93 -2.23 11.24
N GLN A 69 15.87 -3.07 10.79
CA GLN A 69 15.97 -3.57 9.41
C GLN A 69 14.87 -4.58 9.05
N SER A 70 14.25 -5.22 10.05
CA SER A 70 13.14 -6.16 9.87
C SER A 70 11.77 -5.45 9.81
N LYS A 71 11.76 -4.13 10.01
CA LYS A 71 10.55 -3.33 9.96
C LYS A 71 10.14 -3.08 8.50
N GLY A 72 8.93 -3.53 8.17
CA GLY A 72 8.29 -3.27 6.89
C GLY A 72 7.39 -4.43 6.51
N VAL A 73 6.64 -4.23 5.43
CA VAL A 73 5.72 -5.22 4.89
C VAL A 73 6.38 -5.84 3.66
N ALA A 74 6.47 -7.16 3.62
CA ALA A 74 7.11 -7.86 2.51
C ALA A 74 6.24 -7.85 1.25
N ALA A 75 6.78 -7.33 0.15
CA ALA A 75 6.31 -7.56 -1.20
C ALA A 75 7.06 -8.75 -1.79
N THR A 76 6.31 -9.74 -2.27
CA THR A 76 6.88 -10.95 -2.88
C THR A 76 6.68 -10.89 -4.39
N ILE A 77 7.78 -10.82 -5.13
CA ILE A 77 7.78 -10.92 -6.59
C ILE A 77 8.02 -12.38 -6.97
N VAL A 78 7.07 -12.97 -7.68
CA VAL A 78 7.12 -14.35 -8.17
C VAL A 78 7.36 -14.32 -9.67
N LEU A 79 8.39 -15.03 -10.13
CA LEU A 79 8.58 -15.32 -11.54
C LEU A 79 8.32 -16.81 -11.76
N TYR A 80 7.51 -17.15 -12.77
CA TYR A 80 7.11 -18.50 -13.07
C TYR A 80 7.10 -18.75 -14.58
N ARG A 81 7.66 -19.87 -15.04
CA ARG A 81 7.56 -20.33 -16.43
C ARG A 81 7.19 -21.81 -16.44
N HIS A 82 6.15 -22.15 -17.20
CA HIS A 82 5.78 -23.55 -17.40
C HIS A 82 6.92 -24.30 -18.10
N GLY A 83 7.32 -25.45 -17.54
CA GLY A 83 8.44 -26.24 -18.07
C GLY A 83 9.83 -25.82 -17.57
N GLY A 84 9.94 -24.83 -16.68
CA GLY A 84 11.22 -24.42 -16.08
C GLY A 84 11.67 -23.03 -16.49
N LEU A 85 12.36 -22.32 -15.60
CA LEU A 85 12.95 -21.02 -15.88
C LEU A 85 14.19 -21.17 -16.77
N SER A 86 14.24 -20.38 -17.84
CA SER A 86 15.39 -20.27 -18.74
C SER A 86 16.54 -19.48 -18.10
N ALA A 87 17.70 -19.45 -18.76
CA ALA A 87 18.80 -18.58 -18.35
C ALA A 87 18.42 -17.10 -18.47
N ALA A 88 17.66 -16.72 -19.51
CA ALA A 88 17.17 -15.36 -19.71
C ALA A 88 16.25 -14.92 -18.57
N ASP A 89 15.35 -15.79 -18.11
CA ASP A 89 14.44 -15.47 -16.99
C ASP A 89 15.21 -15.25 -15.67
N ARG A 90 16.31 -15.99 -15.46
CA ARG A 90 17.17 -15.79 -14.29
C ARG A 90 17.92 -14.46 -14.35
N VAL A 91 18.42 -14.07 -15.53
CA VAL A 91 19.05 -12.76 -15.75
C VAL A 91 18.05 -11.64 -15.50
N GLU A 92 16.82 -11.80 -15.99
CA GLU A 92 15.72 -10.84 -15.74
C GLU A 92 15.43 -10.70 -14.24
N ALA A 93 15.30 -11.82 -13.51
CA ALA A 93 15.12 -11.78 -12.07
C ALA A 93 16.27 -11.10 -11.33
N GLN A 94 17.50 -11.33 -11.77
CA GLN A 94 18.69 -10.69 -11.20
C GLN A 94 18.68 -9.18 -11.46
N SER A 95 18.21 -8.75 -12.65
CA SER A 95 17.99 -7.34 -12.99
C SER A 95 16.94 -6.70 -12.10
N ILE A 96 15.80 -7.37 -11.89
CA ILE A 96 14.73 -6.90 -10.99
C ILE A 96 15.26 -6.75 -9.55
N ALA A 97 15.99 -7.74 -9.05
CA ALA A 97 16.60 -7.69 -7.72
C ALA A 97 17.65 -6.57 -7.60
N GLY A 98 18.43 -6.34 -8.66
CA GLY A 98 19.37 -5.23 -8.75
C GLY A 98 18.68 -3.87 -8.73
N TRP A 99 17.60 -3.71 -9.50
CA TRP A 99 16.80 -2.49 -9.51
C TRP A 99 16.19 -2.19 -8.13
N LEU A 100 15.63 -3.20 -7.46
CA LEU A 100 15.05 -3.06 -6.11
C LEU A 100 16.06 -2.56 -5.06
N ARG A 101 17.36 -2.79 -5.25
CA ARG A 101 18.43 -2.28 -4.38
C ARG A 101 18.99 -0.92 -4.81
N SER A 102 18.64 -0.46 -6.00
CA SER A 102 19.15 0.78 -6.57
C SER A 102 18.39 1.99 -6.02
N ALA A 103 18.98 3.18 -6.18
CA ALA A 103 18.32 4.44 -5.85
C ALA A 103 17.08 4.74 -6.73
N ALA A 104 16.87 3.98 -7.81
CA ALA A 104 15.71 4.12 -8.69
C ALA A 104 14.47 3.33 -8.19
N ALA A 105 14.64 2.46 -7.20
CA ALA A 105 13.52 1.81 -6.53
C ALA A 105 12.76 2.81 -5.63
N PRO A 106 11.52 2.49 -5.21
CA PRO A 106 10.83 3.29 -4.19
C PRO A 106 11.71 3.43 -2.94
N GLY A 107 11.92 4.67 -2.48
CA GLY A 107 12.86 4.99 -1.39
C GLY A 107 12.50 4.39 -0.02
N ASN A 108 11.37 3.71 0.06
CA ASN A 108 10.86 3.01 1.23
C ASN A 108 11.08 1.49 1.17
N VAL A 109 11.70 0.96 0.10
CA VAL A 109 12.25 -0.41 0.07
C VAL A 109 13.52 -0.44 0.92
N THR A 110 13.51 -1.20 2.02
CA THR A 110 14.61 -1.20 3.02
C THR A 110 15.49 -2.43 2.94
N SER A 111 14.97 -3.54 2.42
CA SER A 111 15.71 -4.80 2.32
C SER A 111 15.21 -5.62 1.13
N VAL A 112 16.12 -6.35 0.49
CA VAL A 112 15.82 -7.21 -0.67
C VAL A 112 16.52 -8.54 -0.48
N VAL A 113 15.75 -9.62 -0.51
CA VAL A 113 16.22 -11.01 -0.43
C VAL A 113 15.85 -11.72 -1.72
N ASP A 114 16.85 -12.32 -2.39
CA ASP A 114 16.70 -13.02 -3.66
C ASP A 114 17.61 -14.26 -3.72
N PRO A 115 17.36 -15.22 -4.61
CA PRO A 115 18.14 -16.46 -4.69
C PRO A 115 19.59 -16.30 -5.15
N PHE A 116 19.97 -15.14 -5.69
CA PHE A 116 21.30 -14.89 -6.22
C PHE A 116 22.25 -14.28 -5.18
N SER A 117 21.70 -13.49 -4.24
CA SER A 117 22.46 -12.84 -3.18
C SER A 117 22.28 -13.48 -1.80
N ALA A 118 21.24 -14.30 -1.60
CA ALA A 118 21.02 -14.97 -0.33
C ALA A 118 22.12 -15.99 -0.04
N ALA A 119 22.54 -16.08 1.22
CA ALA A 119 23.55 -17.03 1.66
C ALA A 119 22.92 -18.35 2.12
N GLY A 120 23.63 -19.46 1.88
CA GLY A 120 23.29 -20.77 2.43
C GLY A 120 21.95 -21.34 1.93
N PRO A 121 21.27 -22.19 2.73
CA PRO A 121 20.07 -22.92 2.29
C PRO A 121 18.87 -22.01 2.00
N GLN A 122 18.92 -20.74 2.42
CA GLN A 122 17.87 -19.77 2.18
C GLN A 122 17.78 -19.33 0.70
N ALA A 123 18.88 -19.38 -0.05
CA ALA A 123 18.85 -19.14 -1.49
C ALA A 123 18.05 -20.23 -2.22
N ALA A 124 18.26 -21.48 -1.81
CA ALA A 124 17.58 -22.63 -2.40
C ALA A 124 16.08 -22.66 -2.10
N SER A 125 15.63 -22.10 -0.96
CA SER A 125 14.21 -22.02 -0.64
C SER A 125 13.44 -20.95 -1.44
N LEU A 126 14.16 -20.05 -2.12
CA LEU A 126 13.58 -19.04 -3.00
C LEU A 126 13.41 -19.52 -4.45
N VAL A 127 13.83 -20.75 -4.75
CA VAL A 127 13.65 -21.39 -6.06
C VAL A 127 12.81 -22.66 -5.86
N SER A 128 11.87 -22.91 -6.76
CA SER A 128 11.07 -24.14 -6.70
C SER A 128 11.95 -25.37 -6.98
N LYS A 129 11.54 -26.52 -6.44
CA LYS A 129 12.28 -27.79 -6.59
C LYS A 129 12.45 -28.21 -8.05
N ASP A 130 11.48 -27.88 -8.90
CA ASP A 130 11.47 -28.15 -10.34
C ASP A 130 12.11 -27.01 -11.16
N GLY A 131 12.56 -25.92 -10.52
CA GLY A 131 13.16 -24.76 -11.17
C GLY A 131 12.20 -23.95 -12.05
N SER A 132 10.89 -24.17 -11.96
CA SER A 132 9.87 -23.44 -12.72
C SER A 132 9.49 -22.09 -12.10
N ALA A 133 9.79 -21.86 -10.83
CA ALA A 133 9.50 -20.62 -10.14
C ALA A 133 10.69 -20.11 -9.32
N LEU A 134 10.75 -18.78 -9.15
CA LEU A 134 11.64 -18.14 -8.19
C LEU A 134 10.96 -16.95 -7.50
N LEU A 135 11.45 -16.62 -6.31
CA LEU A 135 10.90 -15.59 -5.44
C LEU A 135 11.95 -14.51 -5.14
N ILE A 136 11.53 -13.24 -5.22
CA ILE A 136 12.28 -12.09 -4.72
C ILE A 136 11.41 -11.42 -3.66
N GLN A 137 11.96 -11.15 -2.48
CA GLN A 137 11.26 -10.49 -1.38
C GLN A 137 11.83 -9.10 -1.16
N ALA A 138 11.00 -8.08 -1.28
CA ALA A 138 11.34 -6.69 -0.99
C ALA A 138 10.57 -6.23 0.24
N LEU A 139 11.27 -5.81 1.29
CA LEU A 139 10.66 -5.26 2.49
C LEU A 139 10.35 -3.77 2.27
N VAL A 140 9.09 -3.38 2.38
CA VAL A 140 8.63 -2.00 2.20
C VAL A 140 8.29 -1.41 3.57
N ALA A 141 9.09 -0.48 4.04
CA ALA A 141 8.82 0.25 5.27
C ALA A 141 7.85 1.41 5.01
N GLU A 142 7.13 1.85 6.03
CA GLU A 142 6.48 3.16 5.97
C GLU A 142 7.54 4.23 6.28
N ARG A 143 8.04 4.90 5.25
CA ARG A 143 9.06 5.95 5.37
C ARG A 143 8.85 7.02 4.30
N GLY A 144 8.96 8.30 4.69
CA GLY A 144 9.17 9.41 3.76
C GLY A 144 8.02 9.68 2.78
N GLY A 145 6.76 9.61 3.23
CA GLY A 145 5.59 10.03 2.44
C GLY A 145 5.23 9.17 1.24
N THR A 146 6.00 8.12 0.93
CA THR A 146 5.63 7.12 -0.09
C THR A 146 4.77 6.04 0.58
N SER A 147 3.53 5.88 0.12
CA SER A 147 2.64 4.86 0.66
C SER A 147 3.09 3.45 0.24
N LEU A 148 2.61 2.44 0.98
CA LEU A 148 2.81 1.04 0.62
C LEU A 148 2.25 0.75 -0.79
N ASP A 149 1.07 1.32 -1.10
CA ASP A 149 0.40 1.16 -2.40
C ASP A 149 1.22 1.76 -3.55
N ASP A 150 1.78 2.97 -3.36
CA ASP A 150 2.64 3.62 -4.36
C ASP A 150 3.88 2.79 -4.67
N ALA A 151 4.52 2.25 -3.62
CA ALA A 151 5.70 1.42 -3.76
C ALA A 151 5.39 0.11 -4.50
N VAL A 152 4.32 -0.59 -4.10
CA VAL A 152 3.87 -1.83 -4.78
C VAL A 152 3.48 -1.54 -6.23
N SER A 153 2.79 -0.43 -6.49
CA SER A 153 2.41 0.00 -7.83
C SER A 153 3.64 0.33 -8.69
N ALA A 154 4.66 0.98 -8.13
CA ALA A 154 5.91 1.24 -8.82
C ALA A 154 6.66 -0.06 -9.16
N ILE A 155 6.72 -1.02 -8.22
CA ILE A 155 7.30 -2.34 -8.46
C ILE A 155 6.55 -3.05 -9.58
N ARG A 156 5.20 -3.09 -9.52
CA ARG A 156 4.34 -3.69 -10.56
C ARG A 156 4.57 -3.08 -11.93
N ARG A 157 4.70 -1.75 -12.03
CA ARG A 157 5.01 -1.05 -13.29
C ARG A 157 6.39 -1.42 -13.83
N HIS A 158 7.39 -1.53 -12.96
CA HIS A 158 8.76 -1.86 -13.37
C HIS A 158 8.89 -3.31 -13.87
N VAL A 159 8.34 -4.26 -13.12
CA VAL A 159 8.41 -5.69 -13.49
C VAL A 159 7.46 -6.06 -14.63
N GLY A 160 6.38 -5.29 -14.78
CA GLY A 160 5.35 -5.50 -15.80
C GLY A 160 4.64 -6.84 -15.67
N THR A 161 3.91 -7.20 -16.73
CA THR A 161 3.21 -8.48 -16.91
C THR A 161 3.87 -9.25 -18.04
N ARG A 162 5.15 -9.62 -17.90
CA ARG A 162 5.87 -10.17 -19.07
C ARG A 162 5.28 -11.50 -19.52
N SER A 163 5.26 -11.64 -20.85
CA SER A 163 4.71 -12.70 -21.69
C SER A 163 5.81 -13.25 -22.59
N ASP A 164 5.50 -14.26 -23.42
CA ASP A 164 6.43 -15.26 -23.98
C ASP A 164 6.72 -16.41 -22.99
N GLY A 165 5.66 -16.89 -22.31
CA GLY A 165 5.67 -18.06 -21.41
C GLY A 165 6.16 -17.81 -19.98
N LEU A 166 6.90 -16.73 -19.72
CA LEU A 166 7.19 -16.25 -18.37
C LEU A 166 5.97 -15.53 -17.81
N VAL A 167 5.74 -15.63 -16.51
CA VAL A 167 4.69 -14.93 -15.76
C VAL A 167 5.35 -14.29 -14.55
N ILE A 168 5.18 -12.97 -14.39
CA ILE A 168 5.65 -12.24 -13.22
C ILE A 168 4.45 -11.71 -12.43
N ARG A 169 4.44 -11.90 -11.11
CA ARG A 169 3.38 -11.45 -10.20
C ARG A 169 3.97 -10.82 -8.95
N VAL A 170 3.29 -9.80 -8.42
CA VAL A 170 3.65 -9.14 -7.16
C VAL A 170 2.55 -9.41 -6.14
N THR A 171 2.90 -10.06 -5.04
CA THR A 171 2.02 -10.53 -3.97
C THR A 171 2.71 -10.33 -2.61
N GLY A 172 2.41 -11.18 -1.63
CA GLY A 172 2.86 -11.07 -0.26
C GLY A 172 1.99 -10.09 0.54
N PRO A 173 2.24 -9.94 1.85
CA PRO A 173 1.48 -9.02 2.69
C PRO A 173 1.34 -7.61 2.09
N ALA A 174 2.38 -7.09 1.45
CA ALA A 174 2.34 -5.76 0.83
C ALA A 174 1.43 -5.72 -0.40
N GLY A 175 1.50 -6.74 -1.27
CA GLY A 175 0.66 -6.83 -2.46
C GLY A 175 -0.83 -6.98 -2.12
N ILE A 176 -1.14 -7.78 -1.08
CA ILE A 176 -2.51 -7.98 -0.60
C ILE A 176 -3.08 -6.68 -0.02
N LEU A 177 -2.30 -5.98 0.81
CA LEU A 177 -2.73 -4.70 1.39
C LEU A 177 -2.95 -3.63 0.32
N ALA A 178 -2.07 -3.56 -0.69
CA ALA A 178 -2.23 -2.67 -1.84
C ALA A 178 -3.50 -2.98 -2.67
N ASP A 179 -3.81 -4.26 -2.89
CA ASP A 179 -5.04 -4.63 -3.60
C ASP A 179 -6.30 -4.27 -2.82
N LEU A 180 -6.27 -4.38 -1.49
CA LEU A 180 -7.38 -3.96 -0.64
C LEU A 180 -7.63 -2.44 -0.71
N THR A 181 -6.57 -1.63 -0.74
CA THR A 181 -6.68 -0.16 -0.91
C THR A 181 -7.17 0.23 -2.30
N LEU A 182 -6.77 -0.49 -3.35
CA LEU A 182 -7.27 -0.27 -4.71
C LEU A 182 -8.77 -0.58 -4.85
N LEU A 183 -9.25 -1.65 -4.21
CA LEU A 183 -10.67 -2.01 -4.24
C LEU A 183 -11.55 -0.96 -3.56
N THR A 184 -11.15 -0.45 -2.40
CA THR A 184 -11.94 0.56 -1.68
C THR A 184 -11.97 1.89 -2.42
N SER A 185 -10.85 2.34 -2.99
CA SER A 185 -10.81 3.55 -3.81
C SER A 185 -11.68 3.45 -5.05
N LYS A 186 -11.77 2.28 -5.69
CA LYS A 186 -12.63 2.06 -6.87
C LYS A 186 -14.14 1.98 -6.55
N ILE A 187 -14.50 1.60 -5.33
CA ILE A 187 -15.91 1.52 -4.89
C ILE A 187 -16.40 2.88 -4.38
N LEU A 188 -15.51 3.68 -3.78
CA LEU A 188 -15.84 4.94 -3.12
C LEU A 188 -15.54 6.20 -3.94
N GLY A 189 -14.82 6.08 -5.06
CA GLY A 189 -14.52 7.16 -6.01
C GLY A 189 -15.42 7.10 -7.25
#